data_AF-A0AAW1M4X7-F1
#
_entry.id   AF-A0AAW1M4X7-F1
#
_cell.length_a   1.000
_cell.length_b   1.000
_cell.length_c   1.000
_cell.angle_alpha   90.00
_cell.angle_beta   90.00
_cell.angle_gamma   90.00
#
_symmetry.space_group_name_H-M   'P 1'
#
loop_
_entity.id
_entity.type
_entity.pdbx_description
1 polymer ?
#
loop_
_entity_poly.entity_id
_entity_poly.type
_entity_poly.pdbx_seq_one_letter_code
_entity_poly.pdbx_strand_id
1 'polypeptide(L)'
;MMMILKVLNHSKSGSTHNKSSYGYAPKLQFPTFNGLSARSWVKKWKTYFDLCKIPEEQRIDLMSLHMLDKAEIWVNSYLGTIKQIEWETFVTDLYARFPDRVIL
;
A
#
# COMPACT_ATOMS: atom_id res chain seq x y z
N MET A 1 7.55 -7.87 -5.81
CA MET A 1 6.70 -8.65 -4.90
C MET A 1 5.24 -8.49 -5.33
N MET A 2 4.62 -9.50 -5.96
CA MET A 2 3.20 -9.47 -6.33
C MET A 2 2.38 -10.05 -5.18
N MET A 3 1.80 -9.19 -4.33
CA MET A 3 0.77 -9.62 -3.38
C MET A 3 -0.57 -9.75 -4.13
N ILE A 4 -0.72 -10.80 -4.92
CA ILE A 4 -2.02 -11.12 -5.51
C ILE A 4 -2.96 -11.49 -4.36
N LEU A 5 -3.82 -10.56 -3.96
CA LEU A 5 -5.26 -10.70 -3.62
C LEU A 5 -5.80 -12.10 -3.22
N LYS A 6 -5.04 -12.92 -2.52
CA LYS A 6 -5.51 -14.20 -1.96
C LYS A 6 -6.47 -13.99 -0.80
N VAL A 7 -6.56 -12.76 -0.29
CA VAL A 7 -7.44 -12.37 0.82
C VAL A 7 -8.91 -12.18 0.42
N LEU A 8 -9.26 -12.06 -0.87
CA LEU A 8 -10.66 -11.87 -1.31
C LEU A 8 -11.40 -13.14 -1.78
N ASN A 9 -10.92 -14.35 -1.48
CA ASN A 9 -11.69 -15.57 -1.78
C ASN A 9 -11.97 -16.41 -0.53
N HIS A 10 -12.74 -15.84 0.39
CA HIS A 10 -13.37 -16.59 1.48
C HIS A 10 -14.83 -16.91 1.16
N SER A 11 -15.07 -17.64 0.06
CA SER A 11 -16.37 -18.27 -0.18
C SER A 11 -16.28 -19.76 0.18
N LYS A 12 -16.70 -20.10 1.40
CA LYS A 12 -17.13 -21.48 1.72
C LYS A 12 -18.49 -21.69 1.04
N SER A 13 -18.58 -22.60 0.06
CA SER A 13 -19.67 -23.58 -0.07
C SER A 13 -19.53 -24.40 -1.36
N GLY A 14 -19.65 -25.73 -1.22
CA GLY A 14 -20.39 -26.61 -2.12
C GLY A 14 -20.00 -26.72 -3.60
N SER A 15 -19.57 -27.91 -4.00
CA SER A 15 -19.49 -28.39 -5.38
C SER A 15 -20.68 -27.96 -6.24
N THR A 16 -20.42 -27.30 -7.38
CA THR A 16 -21.06 -27.58 -8.69
C THR A 16 -20.41 -26.71 -9.76
N HIS A 17 -20.17 -27.31 -10.93
CA HIS A 17 -19.58 -26.69 -12.12
C HIS A 17 -20.23 -25.33 -12.45
N ASN A 18 -19.47 -24.26 -12.32
CA ASN A 18 -19.78 -23.00 -12.99
C ASN A 18 -18.46 -22.35 -13.44
N LYS A 19 -18.35 -22.11 -14.75
CA LYS A 19 -17.26 -21.32 -15.34
C LYS A 19 -17.26 -19.98 -14.61
N SER A 20 -16.30 -19.78 -13.72
CA SER A 20 -16.13 -18.51 -13.03
C SER A 20 -15.81 -17.46 -14.09
N SER A 21 -16.82 -16.66 -14.41
CA SER A 21 -16.62 -15.30 -14.88
C SER A 21 -15.87 -14.60 -13.76
N TYR A 22 -14.53 -14.68 -13.80
CA TYR A 22 -13.68 -13.77 -13.04
C TYR A 22 -13.91 -12.40 -13.67
N GLY A 23 -15.02 -11.77 -13.27
CA GLY A 23 -15.37 -10.41 -13.64
C GLY A 23 -14.17 -9.55 -13.35
N TYR A 24 -13.61 -9.00 -14.44
CA TYR A 24 -12.51 -8.05 -14.53
C TYR A 24 -12.05 -7.50 -13.17
N ALA A 25 -11.29 -8.29 -12.40
CA ALA A 25 -10.60 -7.76 -11.24
C ALA A 25 -9.45 -6.95 -11.82
N PRO A 26 -9.46 -5.60 -11.72
CA PRO A 26 -8.37 -4.82 -12.27
C PRO A 26 -7.08 -5.37 -11.67
N LYS A 27 -6.10 -5.69 -12.50
CA LYS A 27 -4.76 -6.04 -12.01
C LYS A 27 -4.22 -4.79 -11.30
N LEU A 28 -4.51 -4.67 -10.01
CA LEU A 28 -4.04 -3.59 -9.16
C LEU A 28 -2.52 -3.77 -9.06
N GLN A 29 -1.80 -2.94 -9.81
CA GLN A 29 -0.36 -2.85 -9.63
C GLN A 29 -0.10 -2.07 -8.35
N PHE A 30 0.69 -2.66 -7.46
CA PHE A 30 1.12 -1.98 -6.26
C PHE A 30 2.06 -0.83 -6.63
N PRO A 31 1.71 0.41 -6.29
CA PRO A 31 2.54 1.54 -6.65
C PRO A 31 3.82 1.51 -5.83
N THR A 32 4.97 1.65 -6.49
CA THR A 32 6.28 1.78 -5.82
C THR A 32 6.63 3.24 -5.57
N PHE A 33 7.53 3.49 -4.62
CA PHE A 33 7.95 4.84 -4.24
C PHE A 33 9.46 4.96 -4.10
N ASN A 34 10.03 5.83 -4.93
CA ASN A 34 11.46 6.16 -4.95
C ASN A 34 11.74 7.55 -4.34
N GLY A 35 10.77 8.14 -3.63
CA GLY A 35 10.88 9.49 -3.04
C GLY A 35 10.30 10.62 -3.89
N LEU A 36 9.61 10.33 -5.00
CA LEU A 36 8.95 11.33 -5.86
C LEU A 36 7.43 11.22 -5.82
N SER A 37 6.74 12.35 -5.99
CA SER A 37 5.27 12.41 -6.06
C SER A 37 4.57 11.73 -4.87
N ALA A 38 5.03 12.04 -3.65
CA ALA A 38 4.60 11.41 -2.42
C ALA A 38 3.07 11.49 -2.22
N ARG A 39 2.44 12.64 -2.51
CA ARG A 39 0.98 12.78 -2.37
C ARG A 39 0.22 11.84 -3.31
N SER A 40 0.65 11.79 -4.57
CA SER A 40 0.06 10.90 -5.58
C SER A 40 0.24 9.43 -5.20
N TRP A 41 1.38 9.07 -4.64
CA TRP A 41 1.65 7.71 -4.18
C TRP A 41 0.77 7.32 -2.99
N VAL A 42 0.72 8.16 -1.94
CA VAL A 42 -0.16 7.92 -0.78
C VAL A 42 -1.63 7.85 -1.19
N LYS A 43 -2.08 8.69 -2.13
CA LYS A 43 -3.45 8.65 -2.64
C LYS A 43 -3.79 7.28 -3.25
N LYS A 44 -2.90 6.70 -4.05
CA LYS A 44 -3.10 5.37 -4.64
C LYS A 44 -3.21 4.28 -3.57
N TRP A 45 -2.37 4.34 -2.54
CA TRP A 45 -2.43 3.42 -1.41
C TRP A 45 -3.72 3.55 -0.59
N LYS A 46 -4.16 4.78 -0.28
CA LYS A 46 -5.46 5.01 0.38
C LYS A 46 -6.60 4.38 -0.40
N THR A 47 -6.67 4.63 -1.72
CA THR A 47 -7.67 4.00 -2.58
C THR A 47 -7.59 2.48 -2.55
N TYR A 48 -6.39 1.90 -2.59
CA TYR A 48 -6.21 0.45 -2.48
C TYR A 48 -6.73 -0.09 -1.14
N PHE A 49 -6.38 0.54 -0.02
CA PHE A 49 -6.81 0.14 1.31
C PHE A 49 -8.33 0.21 1.46
N ASP A 50 -8.97 1.26 0.92
CA ASP A 50 -10.42 1.44 0.98
C ASP A 50 -11.18 0.40 0.15
N LEU A 51 -10.64 0.05 -1.03
CA LEU A 51 -11.21 -0.97 -1.92
C LEU A 51 -11.07 -2.37 -1.34
N CYS A 52 -9.91 -2.68 -0.76
CA CYS A 52 -9.60 -4.01 -0.22
C CYS A 52 -9.96 -4.17 1.26
N LYS A 53 -10.52 -3.14 1.91
CA LYS A 53 -10.88 -3.11 3.34
C LYS A 53 -9.70 -3.50 4.24
N ILE A 54 -8.53 -2.95 3.95
CA ILE A 54 -7.31 -3.20 4.73
C ILE A 54 -7.39 -2.45 6.07
N PRO A 55 -7.23 -3.15 7.21
CA PRO A 55 -7.17 -2.54 8.54
C PRO A 55 -6.03 -1.53 8.65
N GLU A 56 -6.24 -0.45 9.42
CA GLU A 56 -5.28 0.64 9.53
C GLU A 56 -3.91 0.20 10.05
N GLU A 57 -3.91 -0.70 11.03
CA GLU A 57 -2.75 -1.34 11.65
C GLU A 57 -1.81 -2.01 10.62
N GLN A 58 -2.34 -2.47 9.48
CA GLN A 58 -1.58 -3.17 8.44
C GLN A 58 -1.11 -2.26 7.30
N ARG A 59 -1.62 -1.03 7.24
CA ARG A 59 -1.38 -0.12 6.09
C ARG A 59 0.07 0.29 5.98
N ILE A 60 0.70 0.62 7.10
CA ILE A 60 2.09 1.09 7.14
C ILE A 60 3.04 -0.04 6.72
N ASP A 61 2.84 -1.24 7.28
CA ASP A 61 3.61 -2.44 6.93
C ASP A 61 3.53 -2.72 5.44
N LEU A 62 2.31 -2.79 4.89
CA LEU A 62 2.11 -3.03 3.46
C LEU A 62 2.76 -1.94 2.61
N MET A 63 2.59 -0.67 2.96
CA MET A 63 3.11 0.44 2.19
C MET A 63 4.66 0.49 2.22
N SER A 64 5.27 0.13 3.34
CA SER A 64 6.74 0.10 3.51
C SER A 64 7.44 -0.86 2.54
N LEU A 65 6.81 -2.00 2.22
CA LEU A 65 7.35 -3.02 1.31
C LEU A 65 7.46 -2.56 -0.15
N HIS A 66 6.89 -1.41 -0.48
CA HIS A 66 6.90 -0.83 -1.83
C HIS A 66 7.69 0.47 -1.91
N MET A 67 8.47 0.79 -0.89
CA MET A 67 9.49 1.83 -0.96
C MET A 67 10.76 1.28 -1.58
N LEU A 68 11.46 2.11 -2.35
CA LEU A 68 12.66 1.76 -3.09
C LEU A 68 13.78 2.77 -2.78
N ASP A 69 15.03 2.34 -3.00
CA ASP A 69 16.22 3.18 -2.91
C ASP A 69 16.30 3.96 -1.59
N LYS A 70 16.39 5.29 -1.67
CA LYS A 70 16.49 6.18 -0.49
C LYS A 70 15.23 6.17 0.37
N ALA A 71 14.07 5.81 -0.18
CA ALA A 71 12.83 5.71 0.58
C ALA A 71 12.79 4.45 1.44
N GLU A 72 13.30 3.33 0.92
CA GLU A 72 13.43 2.07 1.67
C GLU A 72 14.36 2.23 2.88
N ILE A 73 15.53 2.85 2.68
CA ILE A 73 16.48 3.11 3.78
C ILE A 73 15.83 3.97 4.87
N TRP A 74 15.07 5.00 4.48
CA TRP A 74 14.40 5.88 5.42
C TRP A 74 13.32 5.15 6.22
N VAL A 75 12.44 4.39 5.56
CA VAL A 75 11.32 3.73 6.25
C VAL A 75 11.82 2.65 7.22
N ASN A 76 12.87 1.91 6.86
CA ASN A 76 13.49 0.93 7.75
C ASN A 76 14.07 1.59 9.02
N SER A 77 14.73 2.74 8.89
CA SER A 77 15.22 3.50 10.05
C SER A 77 14.09 4.10 10.88
N TYR A 78 13.05 4.62 10.22
CA TYR A 78 11.90 5.25 10.85
C TYR A 78 11.12 4.24 11.72
N LEU A 79 10.76 3.10 11.14
CA LEU A 79 10.02 2.04 11.83
C LEU A 79 10.87 1.30 12.87
N GLY A 80 12.20 1.24 12.70
CA GLY A 80 13.10 0.71 13.72
C GLY A 80 13.17 1.55 15.00
N THR A 81 12.77 2.82 14.94
CA THR A 81 12.86 3.77 16.08
C THR A 81 11.52 3.95 16.80
N ILE A 82 10.40 3.70 16.12
CA ILE A 82 9.05 4.00 16.61
C ILE A 82 8.27 2.71 16.83
N LYS A 83 7.82 2.47 18.08
CA LYS A 83 7.14 1.21 18.45
C LYS A 83 5.69 1.10 17.97
N GLN A 84 4.98 2.22 17.95
CA GLN A 84 3.58 2.32 17.49
C GLN A 84 3.43 3.65 16.77
N ILE A 85 2.97 3.60 15.53
CA ILE A 85 2.84 4.77 14.68
C ILE A 85 1.45 4.76 14.05
N GLU A 86 0.71 5.85 14.26
CA GLU A 86 -0.57 6.06 13.61
C GLU A 86 -0.37 6.42 12.14
N TRP A 87 -1.31 6.01 11.29
CA TRP A 87 -1.24 6.19 9.84
C TRP A 87 -1.05 7.66 9.44
N GLU A 88 -1.76 8.57 10.09
CA GLU A 88 -1.74 10.02 9.84
C GLU A 88 -0.38 10.64 10.17
N THR A 89 0.24 10.17 11.26
CA THR A 89 1.59 10.59 11.67
C THR A 89 2.61 10.11 10.65
N PHE A 90 2.52 8.84 10.23
CA PHE A 90 3.41 8.28 9.20
C PHE A 90 3.34 9.06 7.89
N VAL A 91 2.13 9.35 7.41
CA VAL A 91 1.91 10.12 6.17
C VAL A 91 2.47 11.54 6.29
N THR A 92 2.32 12.18 7.45
CA THR A 92 2.84 13.52 7.71
C THR A 92 4.37 13.53 7.64
N ASP A 93 5.03 12.59 8.32
CA ASP A 93 6.49 12.48 8.32
C ASP A 93 7.04 12.09 6.94
N LEU A 94 6.31 11.24 6.21
CA LEU A 94 6.64 10.89 4.83
C LEU A 94 6.62 12.13 3.92
N TYR A 95 5.62 12.99 4.04
CA TYR A 95 5.54 14.24 3.26
C TYR A 95 6.63 15.23 3.65
N ALA A 96 6.99 15.31 4.94
CA ALA A 96 8.10 16.13 5.40
C ALA A 96 9.44 15.63 4.84
N ARG A 97 9.63 14.31 4.78
CA ARG A 97 10.84 13.69 4.25
C ARG A 97 10.97 13.79 2.73
N PHE A 98 9.86 13.59 2.03
CA PHE A 98 9.78 13.55 0.56
C PHE A 98 8.76 14.57 0.05
N PRO A 99 9.06 15.87 0.15
CA PRO A 99 8.17 16.89 -0.37
C PRO A 99 8.03 16.76 -1.89
N ASP A 100 6.83 16.95 -2.41
CA ASP A 100 6.61 17.04 -3.85
C ASP A 100 7.40 18.22 -4.39
N ARG A 101 8.47 17.94 -5.12
CA ARG A 101 9.25 18.99 -5.79
C ARG A 101 8.40 19.57 -6.92
N VAL A 102 8.10 20.86 -6.83
CA VAL A 102 7.67 21.63 -8.00
C VAL A 102 8.90 21.79 -8.86
N ILE A 103 8.95 21.12 -10.02
CA ILE A 103 9.93 21.47 -11.04
C ILE A 103 9.43 22.78 -11.65
N LEU A 104 10.06 23.89 -11.23
CA LEU A 104 9.94 25.18 -11.90
C LEU A 104 10.79 25.18 -13.18
#